data_AF-A0A7C1UCI1-F1
#
_entry.id   AF-A0A7C1UCI1-F1
#
_cell.length_a   1.000
_cell.length_b   1.000
_cell.length_c   1.000
_cell.angle_alpha   90.00
_cell.angle_beta   90.00
_cell.angle_gamma   90.00
#
_symmetry.space_group_name_H-M   'P 1'
#
loop_
_entity.id
_entity.type
_entity.pdbx_description
1 polymer ?
#
loop_
_entity_poly.entity_id
_entity_poly.type
_entity_poly.pdbx_seq_one_letter_code
_entity_poly.pdbx_strand_id
1 'polypeptide(L)'
;MRTGMSLLGGAIGLMLLLAACSSGDTAPSTSQSTTSAVNSPPTSREPRKPFRPSSTSSPSSSSPSTSSSSAVTPIYLTIFSHNERTIARYGKFRDNLDDYLTYRANLIDVAELLHRYGVHYGWQTDYLVIEAMDKFEEQALAMDPEATSGKPVLQYLVEDLGVSVDPHAHECITPPNRGDCGDRDYNYADVAYVIGELGGVEPTGVIGGTSEAERTVGDFGSCIQGNVYDYAWCPDVLTGYAGVSGGHANDDHHSGVWRPTEFNDTDFLINDPAGPLANVGRGYSLGAFSGSTFGGPNPLDYIEGLAERLRTGEAEPGRMYTATLNFNEDQFIENDWLDTLEGILVRLQPLVDEGRVIYTNFVETVDVWKSVYDSQPNIYAY
;
A
#
# COMPACT_ATOMS: atom_id res chain seq x y z
N MET A 1 -13.92 -34.54 71.46
CA MET A 1 -15.14 -33.75 71.19
C MET A 1 -15.05 -33.21 69.77
N ARG A 2 -16.06 -33.52 68.94
CA ARG A 2 -16.43 -32.95 67.62
C ARG A 2 -15.36 -32.95 66.50
N THR A 3 -15.37 -33.97 65.62
CA THR A 3 -15.93 -33.98 64.23
C THR A 3 -15.16 -33.05 63.29
N GLY A 4 -14.44 -33.47 62.25
CA GLY A 4 -14.67 -34.53 61.27
C GLY A 4 -15.27 -33.92 60.01
N MET A 5 -14.49 -33.73 58.94
CA MET A 5 -15.02 -33.50 57.59
C MET A 5 -14.03 -33.96 56.51
N SER A 6 -14.57 -34.78 55.62
CA SER A 6 -14.03 -35.33 54.38
C SER A 6 -14.83 -34.70 53.21
N LEU A 7 -14.41 -35.05 51.99
CA LEU A 7 -15.03 -34.90 50.65
C LEU A 7 -14.45 -33.74 49.82
N LEU A 8 -13.68 -34.03 48.75
CA LEU A 8 -13.99 -34.63 47.43
C LEU A 8 -14.58 -33.63 46.43
N GLY A 9 -13.85 -33.50 45.31
CA GLY A 9 -14.40 -33.55 43.95
C GLY A 9 -15.15 -32.32 43.45
N GLY A 10 -14.42 -31.40 42.80
CA GLY A 10 -15.00 -30.40 41.91
C GLY A 10 -14.69 -30.73 40.45
N ALA A 11 -15.67 -31.27 39.73
CA ALA A 11 -15.65 -31.41 38.28
C ALA A 11 -16.09 -30.09 37.62
N ILE A 12 -15.34 -29.63 36.62
CA ILE A 12 -15.69 -28.46 35.80
C ILE A 12 -16.52 -28.96 34.61
N GLY A 13 -17.69 -28.35 34.45
CA GLY A 13 -18.73 -28.72 33.49
C GLY A 13 -18.38 -28.36 32.04
N LEU A 14 -18.64 -29.33 31.16
CA LEU A 14 -18.70 -29.19 29.72
C LEU A 14 -20.16 -28.92 29.33
N MET A 15 -20.46 -27.73 28.81
CA MET A 15 -21.76 -27.39 28.24
C MET A 15 -21.82 -27.89 26.79
N LEU A 16 -22.56 -28.99 26.56
CA LEU A 16 -23.00 -29.40 25.23
C LEU A 16 -24.31 -28.67 24.90
N LEU A 17 -24.33 -27.86 23.84
CA LEU A 17 -25.56 -27.45 23.17
C LEU A 17 -25.99 -28.56 22.20
N LEU A 18 -27.11 -29.22 22.52
CA LEU A 18 -27.88 -30.05 21.59
C LEU A 18 -28.92 -29.17 20.90
N ALA A 19 -28.75 -28.92 19.60
CA ALA A 19 -29.80 -28.38 18.75
C ALA A 19 -30.58 -29.55 18.12
N ALA A 20 -31.87 -29.62 18.43
CA ALA A 20 -32.80 -30.62 17.91
C ALA A 20 -33.15 -30.32 16.45
N CYS A 21 -33.02 -31.33 15.59
CA CYS A 21 -33.61 -31.33 14.26
C CYS A 21 -35.13 -31.49 14.36
N SER A 22 -35.88 -30.49 13.90
CA SER A 22 -37.32 -30.58 13.64
C SER A 22 -37.53 -30.59 12.13
N SER A 23 -37.93 -31.75 11.62
CA SER A 23 -38.46 -31.99 10.28
C SER A 23 -39.79 -31.27 10.10
N GLY A 24 -39.91 -30.45 9.05
CA GLY A 24 -41.15 -29.83 8.60
C GLY A 24 -41.20 -29.80 7.08
N ASP A 25 -42.01 -30.68 6.52
CA ASP A 25 -42.37 -30.75 5.10
C ASP A 25 -43.00 -29.43 4.63
N THR A 26 -42.54 -28.90 3.49
CA THR A 26 -43.34 -28.02 2.63
C THR A 26 -43.06 -28.29 1.16
N ALA A 27 -44.16 -28.26 0.40
CA ALA A 27 -44.35 -28.75 -0.97
C ALA A 27 -43.65 -27.89 -2.05
N PRO A 28 -43.63 -28.32 -3.33
CA PRO A 28 -42.65 -27.89 -4.32
C PRO A 28 -43.02 -26.51 -4.91
N SER A 29 -42.07 -25.59 -4.84
CA SER A 29 -42.11 -24.33 -5.59
C SER A 29 -41.64 -24.57 -7.02
N THR A 30 -42.51 -24.22 -7.96
CA THR A 30 -42.31 -24.18 -9.40
C THR A 30 -41.06 -23.40 -9.81
N SER A 31 -40.17 -24.08 -10.55
CA SER A 31 -39.02 -23.52 -11.23
C SER A 31 -39.43 -22.48 -12.29
N GLN A 32 -39.20 -21.21 -12.02
CA GLN A 32 -39.09 -20.20 -13.07
C GLN A 32 -37.63 -20.12 -13.50
N SER A 33 -37.38 -20.57 -14.73
CA SER A 33 -36.13 -20.40 -15.46
C SER A 33 -35.98 -18.94 -15.84
N THR A 34 -35.24 -18.17 -15.05
CA THR A 34 -34.72 -16.87 -15.48
C THR A 34 -33.37 -17.11 -16.14
N THR A 35 -33.35 -17.01 -17.46
CA THR A 35 -32.15 -16.86 -18.26
C THR A 35 -31.45 -15.56 -17.85
N SER A 36 -30.36 -15.66 -17.08
CA SER A 36 -29.48 -14.54 -16.83
C SER A 36 -28.81 -14.16 -18.15
N ALA A 37 -29.18 -12.98 -18.66
CA ALA A 37 -28.50 -12.37 -19.79
C ALA A 37 -27.08 -11.99 -19.34
N VAL A 38 -26.11 -12.44 -20.12
CA VAL A 38 -24.73 -11.96 -20.09
C VAL A 38 -24.76 -10.49 -20.46
N ASN A 39 -24.48 -9.61 -19.50
CA ASN A 39 -24.29 -8.20 -19.77
C ASN A 39 -22.96 -8.04 -20.51
N SER A 40 -23.03 -7.67 -21.78
CA SER A 40 -21.87 -7.23 -22.55
C SER A 40 -21.25 -5.99 -21.92
N PRO A 41 -19.91 -5.85 -21.93
CA PRO A 41 -19.24 -4.66 -21.42
C PRO A 41 -19.57 -3.43 -22.29
N PRO A 42 -19.59 -2.22 -21.70
CA PRO A 42 -19.91 -1.00 -22.42
C PRO A 42 -18.78 -0.61 -23.38
N THR A 43 -18.96 -0.92 -24.67
CA THR A 43 -18.12 -0.42 -25.75
C THR A 43 -18.52 1.00 -26.14
N SER A 44 -17.85 2.01 -25.57
CA SER A 44 -17.44 3.24 -26.28
C SER A 44 -16.84 4.26 -25.31
N ARG A 45 -15.52 4.34 -25.21
CA ARG A 45 -14.84 5.55 -24.69
C ARG A 45 -14.83 6.60 -25.82
N GLU A 46 -15.40 7.79 -25.57
CA GLU A 46 -15.33 8.92 -26.50
C GLU A 46 -13.89 9.44 -26.67
N PRO A 47 -13.49 9.91 -27.87
CA PRO A 47 -12.15 10.45 -28.10
C PRO A 47 -11.94 11.79 -27.39
N ARG A 48 -10.94 11.84 -26.50
CA ARG A 48 -10.56 13.04 -25.73
C ARG A 48 -9.89 14.09 -26.62
N LYS A 49 -10.22 15.37 -26.38
CA LYS A 49 -9.65 16.53 -27.09
C LYS A 49 -8.22 16.84 -26.59
N PRO A 50 -7.30 17.25 -27.50
CA PRO A 50 -5.94 17.61 -27.13
C PRO A 50 -5.87 18.94 -26.36
N PHE A 51 -5.08 18.94 -25.29
CA PHE A 51 -4.75 20.11 -24.47
C PHE A 51 -3.80 21.05 -25.24
N ARG A 52 -4.11 22.35 -25.24
CA ARG A 52 -3.37 23.37 -26.00
C ARG A 52 -2.60 24.28 -25.04
N PRO A 53 -1.25 24.36 -25.12
CA PRO A 53 -0.49 25.23 -24.24
C PRO A 53 -0.64 26.70 -24.66
N SER A 54 -0.88 27.57 -23.68
CA SER A 54 -1.03 29.02 -23.87
C SER A 54 0.32 29.74 -23.82
N SER A 55 0.50 30.66 -24.76
CA SER A 55 1.69 31.48 -24.96
C SER A 55 1.88 32.56 -23.89
N THR A 56 3.12 32.69 -23.42
CA THR A 56 3.59 33.63 -22.39
C THR A 56 3.82 35.04 -22.95
N SER A 57 3.33 36.06 -22.26
CA SER A 57 3.70 37.47 -22.47
C SER A 57 4.47 38.00 -21.25
N SER A 58 5.61 38.66 -21.50
CA SER A 58 6.48 39.23 -20.47
C SER A 58 6.07 40.66 -20.11
N PRO A 59 6.00 41.02 -18.82
CA PRO A 59 6.11 42.41 -18.41
C PRO A 59 7.34 42.70 -17.54
N SER A 60 7.66 43.99 -17.58
CA SER A 60 8.82 44.74 -17.10
C SER A 60 9.14 44.66 -15.60
N SER A 61 10.44 44.77 -15.31
CA SER A 61 11.09 44.77 -14.01
C SER A 61 10.85 46.04 -13.17
N SER A 62 10.18 45.88 -12.04
CA SER A 62 10.30 46.76 -10.88
C SER A 62 10.61 45.89 -9.66
N SER A 63 11.78 46.10 -9.04
CA SER A 63 12.25 45.31 -7.89
C SER A 63 11.40 45.58 -6.65
N PRO A 64 10.60 44.61 -6.17
CA PRO A 64 9.88 44.72 -4.91
C PRO A 64 10.82 44.29 -3.78
N SER A 65 10.78 45.01 -2.67
CA SER A 65 11.29 44.55 -1.39
C SER A 65 10.63 43.21 -1.03
N THR A 66 11.40 42.12 -1.11
CA THR A 66 10.98 40.75 -0.81
C THR A 66 10.66 40.63 0.68
N SER A 67 9.40 40.86 1.03
CA SER A 67 8.82 40.26 2.22
C SER A 67 9.01 38.75 2.07
N SER A 68 9.86 38.16 2.88
CA SER A 68 10.03 36.72 2.98
C SER A 68 8.70 36.13 3.45
N SER A 69 7.81 35.79 2.52
CA SER A 69 6.71 34.88 2.80
C SER A 69 7.37 33.63 3.35
N SER A 70 7.09 33.27 4.61
CA SER A 70 7.58 32.00 5.15
C SER A 70 7.11 30.91 4.19
N ALA A 71 8.05 30.19 3.58
CA ALA A 71 7.71 29.09 2.69
C ALA A 71 6.78 28.13 3.44
N VAL A 72 5.68 27.74 2.80
CA VAL A 72 4.75 26.74 3.35
C VAL A 72 5.55 25.45 3.55
N THR A 73 5.49 24.85 4.75
CA THR A 73 6.05 23.52 5.00
C THR A 73 5.03 22.49 4.55
N PRO A 74 5.30 21.69 3.51
CA PRO A 74 4.33 20.73 2.99
C PRO A 74 4.35 19.41 3.77
N ILE A 75 3.28 18.64 3.59
CA ILE A 75 3.21 17.20 3.89
C ILE A 75 3.52 16.45 2.58
N TYR A 76 4.49 15.56 2.61
CA TYR A 76 4.78 14.64 1.52
C TYR A 76 3.87 13.41 1.66
N LEU A 77 2.91 13.31 0.75
CA LEU A 77 1.86 12.30 0.80
C LEU A 77 2.12 11.21 -0.23
N THR A 78 2.32 9.99 0.25
CA THR A 78 2.39 8.80 -0.61
C THR A 78 1.08 8.03 -0.60
N ILE A 79 0.52 7.85 -1.78
CA ILE A 79 -0.62 6.97 -2.00
C ILE A 79 -0.07 5.67 -2.58
N PHE A 80 -0.34 4.55 -1.93
CA PHE A 80 0.19 3.26 -2.35
C PHE A 80 -0.79 2.12 -2.09
N SER A 81 -0.59 1.00 -2.78
CA SER A 81 -1.30 -0.24 -2.47
C SER A 81 -0.33 -1.36 -2.24
N HIS A 82 -0.83 -2.39 -1.56
CA HIS A 82 -0.19 -3.69 -1.63
C HIS A 82 -1.15 -4.87 -1.63
N ASN A 83 -0.69 -6.00 -2.15
CA ASN A 83 -1.38 -7.28 -2.01
C ASN A 83 -0.70 -8.20 -1.00
N GLU A 84 -1.49 -8.77 -0.11
CA GLU A 84 -0.99 -9.72 0.89
C GLU A 84 -0.78 -11.12 0.28
N ARG A 85 0.23 -11.87 0.73
CA ARG A 85 0.44 -13.26 0.31
C ARG A 85 -0.64 -14.19 0.87
N THR A 86 -1.76 -14.28 0.19
CA THR A 86 -2.87 -15.17 0.58
C THR A 86 -3.34 -15.95 -0.64
N ILE A 87 -2.97 -17.24 -0.73
CA ILE A 87 -3.35 -18.10 -1.86
C ILE A 87 -4.86 -18.11 -2.05
N ALA A 88 -5.62 -18.13 -0.96
CA ALA A 88 -7.08 -18.09 -0.99
C ALA A 88 -7.66 -16.81 -1.63
N ARG A 89 -6.90 -15.72 -1.66
CA ARG A 89 -7.33 -14.42 -2.17
C ARG A 89 -6.77 -14.14 -3.57
N TYR A 90 -5.46 -14.28 -3.75
CA TYR A 90 -4.76 -13.91 -4.99
C TYR A 90 -4.41 -15.09 -5.90
N GLY A 91 -4.49 -16.33 -5.40
CA GLY A 91 -4.22 -17.52 -6.22
C GLY A 91 -5.18 -17.69 -7.39
N LYS A 92 -6.41 -17.16 -7.28
CA LYS A 92 -7.40 -17.15 -8.37
C LYS A 92 -6.90 -16.41 -9.62
N PHE A 93 -6.15 -15.32 -9.45
CA PHE A 93 -5.62 -14.54 -10.57
C PHE A 93 -4.55 -15.31 -11.34
N ARG A 94 -3.69 -16.04 -10.63
CA ARG A 94 -2.67 -16.91 -11.22
C ARG A 94 -3.29 -18.06 -12.02
N ASP A 95 -4.43 -18.58 -11.55
CA ASP A 95 -4.98 -19.82 -12.05
C ASP A 95 -6.12 -19.62 -13.09
N ASN A 96 -6.74 -18.44 -13.14
CA ASN A 96 -7.87 -18.13 -14.02
C ASN A 96 -7.69 -16.79 -14.79
N LEU A 97 -7.79 -16.85 -16.12
CA LEU A 97 -7.66 -15.71 -17.00
C LEU A 97 -8.75 -14.65 -16.77
N ASP A 98 -10.01 -15.03 -16.55
CA ASP A 98 -11.10 -14.05 -16.39
C ASP A 98 -10.93 -13.24 -15.11
N ASP A 99 -10.46 -13.90 -14.03
CA ASP A 99 -10.13 -13.23 -12.77
C ASP A 99 -8.94 -12.28 -12.97
N TYR A 100 -7.91 -12.70 -13.71
CA TYR A 100 -6.78 -11.86 -14.07
C TYR A 100 -7.18 -10.64 -14.90
N LEU A 101 -8.02 -10.81 -15.94
CA LEU A 101 -8.48 -9.71 -16.78
C LEU A 101 -9.27 -8.67 -15.98
N THR A 102 -10.10 -9.12 -15.03
CA THR A 102 -10.84 -8.23 -14.11
C THR A 102 -9.86 -7.45 -13.23
N TYR A 103 -8.91 -8.13 -12.61
CA TYR A 103 -7.87 -7.50 -11.80
C TYR A 103 -7.06 -6.47 -12.61
N ARG A 104 -6.60 -6.85 -13.81
CA ARG A 104 -5.82 -6.00 -14.72
C ARG A 104 -6.56 -4.71 -15.08
N ALA A 105 -7.83 -4.80 -15.45
CA ALA A 105 -8.64 -3.63 -15.81
C ALA A 105 -8.77 -2.67 -14.62
N ASN A 106 -9.06 -3.20 -13.43
CA ASN A 106 -9.26 -2.37 -12.24
C ASN A 106 -7.94 -1.74 -11.75
N LEU A 107 -6.81 -2.44 -11.87
CA LEU A 107 -5.49 -1.87 -11.59
C LEU A 107 -5.18 -0.70 -12.52
N ILE A 108 -5.48 -0.83 -13.83
CA ILE A 108 -5.34 0.25 -14.81
C ILE A 108 -6.22 1.44 -14.43
N ASP A 109 -7.51 1.22 -14.13
CA ASP A 109 -8.42 2.32 -13.82
C ASP A 109 -8.02 3.08 -12.54
N VAL A 110 -7.53 2.38 -11.51
CA VAL A 110 -6.98 3.01 -10.28
C VAL A 110 -5.74 3.86 -10.62
N ALA A 111 -4.78 3.29 -11.36
CA ALA A 111 -3.55 4.00 -11.70
C ALA A 111 -3.83 5.21 -12.60
N GLU A 112 -4.73 5.10 -13.57
CA GLU A 112 -5.16 6.21 -14.43
C GLU A 112 -5.83 7.32 -13.60
N LEU A 113 -6.71 6.96 -12.66
CA LEU A 113 -7.35 7.93 -11.77
C LEU A 113 -6.31 8.70 -10.95
N LEU A 114 -5.39 7.99 -10.29
CA LEU A 114 -4.32 8.59 -9.49
C LEU A 114 -3.44 9.52 -10.35
N HIS A 115 -3.03 9.05 -11.53
CA HIS A 115 -2.23 9.83 -12.48
C HIS A 115 -2.95 11.13 -12.90
N ARG A 116 -4.27 11.11 -13.13
CA ARG A 116 -5.05 12.33 -13.48
C ARG A 116 -5.00 13.41 -12.40
N TYR A 117 -4.85 13.02 -11.13
CA TYR A 117 -4.72 13.94 -9.99
C TYR A 117 -3.26 14.30 -9.69
N GLY A 118 -2.31 13.87 -10.53
CA GLY A 118 -0.88 14.10 -10.32
C GLY A 118 -0.29 13.30 -9.16
N VAL A 119 -0.93 12.19 -8.78
CA VAL A 119 -0.42 11.30 -7.74
C VAL A 119 0.67 10.41 -8.30
N HIS A 120 1.79 10.33 -7.57
CA HIS A 120 2.90 9.42 -7.86
C HIS A 120 2.65 8.11 -7.10
N TYR A 121 1.92 7.21 -7.74
CA TYR A 121 1.41 5.99 -7.11
C TYR A 121 2.51 4.95 -6.87
N GLY A 122 2.56 4.39 -5.65
CA GLY A 122 3.38 3.22 -5.33
C GLY A 122 2.57 1.92 -5.34
N TRP A 123 2.96 0.96 -6.17
CA TRP A 123 2.30 -0.33 -6.26
C TRP A 123 3.25 -1.42 -5.72
N GLN A 124 2.96 -1.94 -4.53
CA GLN A 124 3.82 -2.92 -3.87
C GLN A 124 3.16 -4.30 -3.96
N THR A 125 3.86 -5.29 -4.48
CA THR A 125 3.19 -6.52 -4.94
C THR A 125 3.96 -7.76 -4.54
N ASP A 126 3.23 -8.79 -4.14
CA ASP A 126 3.73 -10.14 -3.89
C ASP A 126 3.71 -10.96 -5.19
N TYR A 127 4.39 -12.10 -5.19
CA TYR A 127 4.72 -12.84 -6.42
C TYR A 127 3.52 -13.41 -7.14
N LEU A 128 2.43 -13.74 -6.44
CA LEU A 128 1.28 -14.42 -7.04
C LEU A 128 0.63 -13.59 -8.17
N VAL A 129 0.60 -12.26 -8.02
CA VAL A 129 0.03 -11.37 -9.04
C VAL A 129 0.98 -11.25 -10.23
N ILE A 130 2.28 -11.15 -10.00
CA ILE A 130 3.26 -11.06 -11.10
C ILE A 130 3.34 -12.38 -11.87
N GLU A 131 3.22 -13.53 -11.20
CA GLU A 131 3.09 -14.83 -11.87
C GLU A 131 1.82 -14.91 -12.74
N ALA A 132 0.72 -14.27 -12.32
CA ALA A 132 -0.47 -14.16 -13.16
C ALA A 132 -0.21 -13.31 -14.41
N MET A 133 0.51 -12.20 -14.26
CA MET A 133 0.91 -11.32 -15.37
C MET A 133 1.80 -12.07 -16.36
N ASP A 134 2.84 -12.75 -15.90
CA ASP A 134 3.73 -13.58 -16.75
C ASP A 134 2.93 -14.59 -17.58
N LYS A 135 1.95 -15.23 -16.95
CA LYS A 135 1.14 -16.28 -17.59
C LYS A 135 0.11 -15.74 -18.59
N PHE A 136 -0.51 -14.60 -18.30
CA PHE A 136 -1.72 -14.16 -18.99
C PHE A 136 -1.59 -12.84 -19.77
N GLU A 137 -0.52 -12.06 -19.58
CA GLU A 137 -0.44 -10.71 -20.15
C GLU A 137 -0.36 -10.70 -21.67
N GLU A 138 0.34 -11.66 -22.30
CA GLU A 138 0.36 -11.77 -23.78
C GLU A 138 -1.07 -11.95 -24.34
N GLN A 139 -1.86 -12.81 -23.69
CA GLN A 139 -3.24 -13.04 -24.10
C GLN A 139 -4.12 -11.82 -23.84
N ALA A 140 -3.98 -11.18 -22.68
CA ALA A 140 -4.73 -9.96 -22.35
C ALA A 140 -4.43 -8.83 -23.34
N LEU A 141 -3.15 -8.64 -23.70
CA LEU A 141 -2.72 -7.63 -24.66
C LEU A 141 -3.26 -7.91 -26.08
N ALA A 142 -3.34 -9.17 -26.49
CA ALA A 142 -3.95 -9.54 -27.76
C ALA A 142 -5.47 -9.28 -27.79
N MET A 143 -6.15 -9.36 -26.64
CA MET A 143 -7.60 -9.13 -26.52
C MET A 143 -7.96 -7.64 -26.50
N ASP A 144 -7.17 -6.81 -25.82
CA ASP A 144 -7.41 -5.37 -25.70
C ASP A 144 -6.09 -4.58 -25.67
N PRO A 145 -5.43 -4.39 -26.83
CA PRO A 145 -4.14 -3.71 -26.88
C PRO A 145 -4.24 -2.21 -26.56
N GLU A 146 -5.40 -1.59 -26.79
CA GLU A 146 -5.58 -0.15 -26.61
C GLU A 146 -5.62 0.26 -25.14
N ALA A 147 -6.03 -0.64 -24.24
CA ALA A 147 -6.09 -0.39 -22.80
C ALA A 147 -4.72 0.00 -22.18
N THR A 148 -3.62 -0.42 -22.80
CA THR A 148 -2.25 -0.18 -22.31
C THR A 148 -1.33 0.34 -23.42
N SER A 149 -1.91 0.98 -24.45
CA SER A 149 -1.16 1.52 -25.61
C SER A 149 -0.24 0.49 -26.29
N GLY A 150 -0.66 -0.77 -26.31
CA GLY A 150 0.09 -1.88 -26.89
C GLY A 150 1.23 -2.42 -26.02
N LYS A 151 1.34 -2.00 -24.76
CA LYS A 151 2.39 -2.45 -23.82
C LYS A 151 1.86 -3.48 -22.81
N PRO A 152 2.69 -4.41 -22.32
CA PRO A 152 2.41 -5.15 -21.10
C PRO A 152 2.03 -4.21 -19.95
N VAL A 153 1.08 -4.62 -19.10
CA VAL A 153 0.49 -3.78 -18.07
C VAL A 153 1.53 -3.13 -17.15
N LEU A 154 2.56 -3.85 -16.71
CA LEU A 154 3.61 -3.28 -15.85
C LEU A 154 4.41 -2.17 -16.53
N GLN A 155 4.77 -2.37 -17.80
CA GLN A 155 5.44 -1.34 -18.58
C GLN A 155 4.55 -0.11 -18.76
N TYR A 156 3.24 -0.30 -19.00
CA TYR A 156 2.29 0.82 -19.09
C TYR A 156 2.18 1.59 -17.76
N LEU A 157 2.06 0.90 -16.63
CA LEU A 157 2.00 1.55 -15.32
C LEU A 157 3.25 2.41 -15.05
N VAL A 158 4.44 1.88 -15.33
CA VAL A 158 5.69 2.60 -15.07
C VAL A 158 5.96 3.70 -16.09
N GLU A 159 5.92 3.38 -17.38
CA GLU A 159 6.37 4.28 -18.44
C GLU A 159 5.34 5.38 -18.77
N ASP A 160 4.04 5.08 -18.72
CA ASP A 160 2.99 6.01 -19.13
C ASP A 160 2.32 6.69 -17.94
N LEU A 161 2.20 6.01 -16.80
CA LEU A 161 1.51 6.54 -15.62
C LEU A 161 2.48 6.99 -14.49
N GLY A 162 3.76 6.61 -14.56
CA GLY A 162 4.77 6.98 -13.57
C GLY A 162 4.63 6.25 -12.23
N VAL A 163 4.03 5.05 -12.25
CA VAL A 163 3.88 4.21 -11.05
C VAL A 163 5.24 3.66 -10.62
N SER A 164 5.56 3.67 -9.32
CA SER A 164 6.68 2.90 -8.77
C SER A 164 6.21 1.49 -8.42
N VAL A 165 6.98 0.46 -8.79
CA VAL A 165 6.64 -0.94 -8.52
C VAL A 165 7.67 -1.51 -7.55
N ASP A 166 7.20 -2.06 -6.44
CA ASP A 166 8.05 -2.44 -5.31
C ASP A 166 7.74 -3.87 -4.82
N PRO A 167 8.74 -4.62 -4.35
CA PRO A 167 8.49 -5.94 -3.78
C PRO A 167 7.78 -5.82 -2.42
N HIS A 168 6.68 -6.56 -2.28
CA HIS A 168 6.10 -6.94 -0.99
C HIS A 168 6.24 -8.44 -0.83
N ALA A 169 6.72 -8.91 0.32
CA ALA A 169 7.00 -10.33 0.51
C ALA A 169 6.68 -10.74 1.94
N HIS A 170 5.89 -11.81 2.08
CA HIS A 170 5.73 -12.50 3.35
C HIS A 170 6.66 -13.70 3.41
N GLU A 171 7.83 -13.49 4.02
CA GLU A 171 8.88 -14.50 4.05
C GLU A 171 8.51 -15.72 4.90
N CYS A 172 8.90 -16.90 4.42
CA CYS A 172 8.77 -18.14 5.17
C CYS A 172 9.78 -18.17 6.32
N ILE A 173 9.42 -17.68 7.50
CA ILE A 173 10.26 -17.82 8.71
C ILE A 173 10.07 -19.23 9.28
N THR A 174 11.15 -19.95 9.61
CA THR A 174 11.07 -21.27 10.27
C THR A 174 11.54 -21.21 11.73
N PRO A 175 10.77 -21.75 12.71
CA PRO A 175 9.43 -22.30 12.55
C PRO A 175 8.43 -21.20 12.16
N PRO A 176 7.39 -21.51 11.35
CA PRO A 176 6.40 -20.51 10.95
C PRO A 176 5.67 -20.02 12.20
N ASN A 177 6.10 -18.87 12.72
CA ASN A 177 5.44 -18.24 13.86
C ASN A 177 4.15 -17.52 13.42
N ARG A 178 4.03 -17.17 12.13
CA ARG A 178 2.84 -16.76 11.37
C ARG A 178 3.27 -16.56 9.91
N GLY A 179 2.48 -17.03 8.96
CA GLY A 179 2.74 -16.86 7.52
C GLY A 179 2.26 -18.06 6.71
N ASP A 180 1.58 -17.81 5.59
CA ASP A 180 1.27 -18.84 4.60
C ASP A 180 2.57 -19.18 3.87
N CYS A 181 3.30 -20.17 4.37
CA CYS A 181 4.47 -20.73 3.70
C CYS A 181 4.00 -21.54 2.49
N GLY A 182 3.44 -20.85 1.50
CA GLY A 182 2.86 -21.41 0.29
C GLY A 182 3.90 -22.14 -0.57
N ASP A 183 3.58 -22.34 -1.85
CA ASP A 183 4.31 -23.25 -2.75
C ASP A 183 5.81 -22.95 -2.96
N ARG A 184 6.30 -21.76 -2.59
CA ARG A 184 7.70 -21.33 -2.80
C ARG A 184 8.24 -20.51 -1.62
N ASP A 185 9.54 -20.61 -1.39
CA ASP A 185 10.26 -19.88 -0.34
C ASP A 185 10.75 -18.51 -0.82
N TYR A 186 9.89 -17.72 -1.47
CA TYR A 186 10.29 -16.41 -1.99
C TYR A 186 10.60 -15.42 -0.86
N ASN A 187 11.65 -14.63 -1.05
CA ASN A 187 11.95 -13.43 -0.26
C ASN A 187 11.82 -12.15 -1.12
N TYR A 188 12.10 -10.97 -0.55
CA TYR A 188 11.99 -9.70 -1.31
C TYR A 188 12.83 -9.69 -2.59
N ALA A 189 14.02 -10.30 -2.59
CA ALA A 189 14.88 -10.34 -3.77
C ALA A 189 14.30 -11.24 -4.87
N ASP A 190 13.63 -12.34 -4.50
CA ASP A 190 12.93 -13.17 -5.49
C ASP A 190 11.73 -12.44 -6.11
N VAL A 191 10.98 -11.68 -5.30
CA VAL A 191 9.87 -10.85 -5.79
C VAL A 191 10.39 -9.73 -6.70
N ALA A 192 11.46 -9.05 -6.29
CA ALA A 192 12.12 -8.03 -7.11
C ALA A 192 12.63 -8.60 -8.45
N TYR A 193 13.25 -9.78 -8.43
CA TYR A 193 13.66 -10.48 -9.65
C TYR A 193 12.48 -10.73 -10.58
N VAL A 194 11.36 -11.20 -10.04
CA VAL A 194 10.15 -11.51 -10.82
C VAL A 194 9.52 -10.24 -11.41
N ILE A 195 9.50 -9.12 -10.67
CA ILE A 195 9.10 -7.80 -11.20
C ILE A 195 10.03 -7.39 -12.36
N GLY A 196 11.34 -7.50 -12.16
CA GLY A 196 12.38 -7.17 -13.15
C GLY A 196 12.27 -7.97 -14.44
N GLU A 197 12.42 -9.28 -14.33
CA GLU A 197 12.57 -10.18 -15.47
C GLU A 197 11.24 -10.52 -16.14
N LEU A 198 10.18 -10.77 -15.36
CA LEU A 198 8.88 -11.16 -15.93
C LEU A 198 8.03 -9.92 -16.23
N GLY A 199 8.11 -8.89 -15.39
CA GLY A 199 7.38 -7.65 -15.59
C GLY A 199 8.03 -6.67 -16.57
N GLY A 200 9.34 -6.83 -16.81
CA GLY A 200 10.10 -5.96 -17.71
C GLY A 200 10.22 -4.53 -17.20
N VAL A 201 10.16 -4.32 -15.88
CA VAL A 201 10.33 -3.02 -15.22
C VAL A 201 11.26 -3.16 -14.02
N GLU A 202 12.10 -2.16 -13.75
CA GLU A 202 13.03 -2.22 -12.62
C GLU A 202 12.28 -1.96 -11.30
N PRO A 203 12.31 -2.88 -10.32
CA PRO A 203 11.77 -2.62 -8.99
C PRO A 203 12.61 -1.56 -8.28
N THR A 204 12.01 -0.73 -7.42
CA THR A 204 12.80 0.22 -6.62
C THR A 204 13.42 -0.45 -5.37
N GLY A 205 14.13 0.34 -4.55
CA GLY A 205 14.71 -0.09 -3.26
C GLY A 205 13.74 -0.03 -2.07
N VAL A 206 12.43 0.07 -2.31
CA VAL A 206 11.41 0.20 -1.27
C VAL A 206 10.94 -1.17 -0.78
N ILE A 207 10.96 -1.37 0.53
CA ILE A 207 10.41 -2.54 1.22
C ILE A 207 8.90 -2.31 1.43
N GLY A 208 8.05 -3.17 0.85
CA GLY A 208 6.58 -3.06 0.86
C GLY A 208 5.86 -3.36 2.19
N GLY A 209 6.53 -3.17 3.33
CA GLY A 209 6.10 -3.62 4.65
C GLY A 209 6.96 -4.74 5.18
N THR A 210 7.18 -4.80 6.49
CA THR A 210 7.95 -5.87 7.16
C THR A 210 7.65 -5.92 8.66
N SER A 211 8.16 -6.91 9.37
CA SER A 211 8.14 -7.04 10.83
C SER A 211 9.47 -7.57 11.37
N GLU A 212 9.71 -7.39 12.68
CA GLU A 212 10.92 -7.96 13.33
C GLU A 212 10.97 -9.48 13.20
N ALA A 213 9.80 -10.12 13.16
CA ALA A 213 9.69 -11.56 12.97
C ALA A 213 10.28 -12.02 11.63
N GLU A 214 10.23 -11.17 10.60
CA GLU A 214 10.71 -11.47 9.25
C GLU A 214 12.20 -11.16 9.10
N ARG A 215 12.60 -9.93 9.43
CA ARG A 215 13.97 -9.44 9.25
C ARG A 215 14.31 -8.39 10.29
N THR A 216 15.60 -8.12 10.48
CA THR A 216 16.13 -7.02 11.29
C THR A 216 16.58 -5.85 10.42
N VAL A 217 16.86 -4.67 11.01
CA VAL A 217 17.50 -3.56 10.30
C VAL A 217 18.84 -3.98 9.69
N GLY A 218 19.60 -4.83 10.41
CA GLY A 218 20.88 -5.35 9.96
C GLY A 218 20.77 -6.23 8.71
N ASP A 219 19.72 -7.04 8.59
CA ASP A 219 19.49 -7.89 7.42
C ASP A 219 19.27 -7.06 6.15
N PHE A 220 18.58 -5.93 6.29
CA PHE A 220 18.37 -4.96 5.21
C PHE A 220 19.54 -3.99 5.00
N GLY A 221 20.57 -4.01 5.87
CA GLY A 221 21.77 -3.21 5.72
C GLY A 221 22.71 -3.66 4.60
N SER A 222 22.35 -4.74 3.90
CA SER A 222 23.05 -5.29 2.76
C SER A 222 22.04 -5.78 1.71
N CYS A 223 22.52 -6.10 0.51
CA CYS A 223 21.67 -6.69 -0.50
C CYS A 223 21.17 -8.07 -0.03
N ILE A 224 19.86 -8.29 -0.16
CA ILE A 224 19.21 -9.57 0.09
C ILE A 224 19.47 -10.46 -1.11
N GLN A 225 19.99 -11.66 -0.86
CA GLN A 225 20.10 -12.70 -1.89
C GLN A 225 18.76 -13.44 -2.02
N GLY A 226 18.30 -13.66 -3.25
CA GLY A 226 17.12 -14.48 -3.54
C GLY A 226 17.28 -15.92 -3.06
N ASN A 227 16.20 -16.48 -2.51
CA ASN A 227 16.17 -17.89 -2.09
C ASN A 227 16.02 -18.84 -3.29
N VAL A 228 15.40 -18.36 -4.37
CA VAL A 228 15.08 -19.14 -5.57
C VAL A 228 15.91 -18.69 -6.77
N TYR A 229 16.09 -17.39 -6.93
CA TYR A 229 16.85 -16.83 -8.04
C TYR A 229 18.25 -16.36 -7.60
N ASP A 230 19.24 -16.52 -8.48
CA ASP A 230 20.59 -15.95 -8.28
C ASP A 230 20.56 -14.45 -8.58
N TYR A 231 19.87 -13.71 -7.72
CA TYR A 231 19.65 -12.28 -7.82
C TYR A 231 19.78 -11.64 -6.44
N ALA A 232 20.41 -10.49 -6.39
CA ALA A 232 20.58 -9.72 -5.16
C ALA A 232 19.86 -8.39 -5.29
N TRP A 233 18.99 -8.07 -4.34
CA TRP A 233 18.23 -6.82 -4.28
C TRP A 233 18.66 -6.00 -3.07
N CYS A 234 18.91 -4.70 -3.24
CA CYS A 234 19.49 -3.84 -2.21
C CYS A 234 18.48 -2.76 -1.79
N PRO A 235 17.66 -2.99 -0.75
CA PRO A 235 16.74 -1.98 -0.28
C PRO A 235 17.45 -0.84 0.44
N ASP A 236 16.89 0.36 0.34
CA ASP A 236 17.32 1.54 1.09
C ASP A 236 16.16 2.37 1.66
N VAL A 237 14.91 1.99 1.36
CA VAL A 237 13.71 2.64 1.87
C VAL A 237 12.78 1.63 2.54
N LEU A 238 12.31 1.96 3.74
CA LEU A 238 11.33 1.19 4.48
C LEU A 238 10.02 1.98 4.60
N THR A 239 8.91 1.28 4.40
CA THR A 239 7.59 1.68 4.87
C THR A 239 6.92 0.47 5.51
N GLY A 240 5.86 0.66 6.28
CA GLY A 240 5.02 -0.47 6.66
C GLY A 240 5.58 -1.37 7.77
N TYR A 241 6.37 -0.86 8.72
CA TYR A 241 6.79 -1.68 9.87
C TYR A 241 5.60 -2.07 10.75
N ALA A 242 5.32 -3.37 10.85
CA ALA A 242 4.17 -3.95 11.54
C ALA A 242 4.45 -4.38 13.00
N GLY A 243 5.55 -3.88 13.58
CA GLY A 243 5.96 -4.19 14.95
C GLY A 243 6.65 -5.55 15.12
N VAL A 244 6.90 -5.91 16.38
CA VAL A 244 7.66 -7.11 16.78
C VAL A 244 7.01 -8.41 16.28
N SER A 245 5.70 -8.56 16.54
CA SER A 245 4.96 -9.80 16.25
C SER A 245 4.31 -9.85 14.87
N GLY A 246 4.45 -8.79 14.08
CA GLY A 246 3.59 -8.51 12.95
C GLY A 246 2.11 -8.35 13.34
N GLY A 247 1.24 -8.25 12.33
CA GLY A 247 -0.22 -8.26 12.49
C GLY A 247 -0.86 -6.92 12.85
N HIS A 248 -0.13 -5.81 12.69
CA HIS A 248 -0.66 -4.43 12.72
C HIS A 248 -1.37 -4.00 14.01
N ALA A 249 -1.11 -4.67 15.14
CA ALA A 249 -1.73 -4.28 16.41
C ALA A 249 -1.17 -2.95 16.96
N ASN A 250 0.09 -2.64 16.65
CA ASN A 250 0.83 -1.48 17.12
C ASN A 250 1.58 -0.82 15.94
N ASP A 251 0.89 -0.59 14.84
CA ASP A 251 1.49 0.08 13.68
C ASP A 251 2.05 1.45 14.09
N ASP A 252 3.21 1.77 13.54
CA ASP A 252 3.80 3.09 13.71
C ASP A 252 2.90 4.18 13.07
N HIS A 253 2.68 5.25 13.83
CA HIS A 253 1.85 6.40 13.42
C HIS A 253 2.63 7.71 13.34
N HIS A 254 3.95 7.67 13.36
CA HIS A 254 4.76 8.88 13.28
C HIS A 254 4.80 9.43 11.85
N SER A 255 4.91 10.76 11.77
CA SER A 255 5.19 11.51 10.55
C SER A 255 6.67 11.84 10.45
N GLY A 256 7.20 11.81 9.23
CA GLY A 256 8.55 12.20 8.88
C GLY A 256 9.40 11.03 8.38
N VAL A 257 10.70 11.27 8.29
CA VAL A 257 11.67 10.28 7.80
C VAL A 257 12.79 10.17 8.82
N TRP A 258 13.22 8.94 9.11
CA TRP A 258 14.36 8.65 9.99
C TRP A 258 15.00 7.33 9.61
N ARG A 259 16.19 7.05 10.16
CA ARG A 259 16.85 5.75 10.02
C ARG A 259 16.70 4.97 11.33
N PRO A 260 15.83 3.94 11.41
CA PRO A 260 15.66 3.19 12.66
C PRO A 260 16.98 2.51 13.05
N THR A 261 17.27 2.45 14.35
CA THR A 261 18.47 1.74 14.84
C THR A 261 18.24 0.22 14.81
N GLU A 262 17.05 -0.23 15.23
CA GLU A 262 16.63 -1.63 15.24
C GLU A 262 15.12 -1.73 14.98
N PHE A 263 14.63 -2.94 14.65
CA PHE A 263 13.20 -3.23 14.59
C PHE A 263 12.76 -3.81 15.93
N ASN A 264 12.39 -2.95 16.87
CA ASN A 264 11.70 -3.32 18.09
C ASN A 264 10.93 -2.09 18.63
N ASP A 265 10.06 -2.29 19.62
CA ASP A 265 9.17 -1.22 20.13
C ASP A 265 9.93 0.01 20.69
N THR A 266 11.17 -0.15 21.16
CA THR A 266 11.94 0.93 21.79
C THR A 266 12.90 1.64 20.84
N ASP A 267 13.56 0.90 19.97
CA ASP A 267 14.68 1.39 19.17
C ASP A 267 14.28 1.76 17.74
N PHE A 268 13.06 1.36 17.30
CA PHE A 268 12.54 1.73 15.99
C PHE A 268 12.43 3.25 15.82
N LEU A 269 12.13 3.98 16.89
CA LEU A 269 12.01 5.45 16.88
C LEU A 269 13.32 6.18 17.24
N ILE A 270 14.44 5.45 17.32
CA ILE A 270 15.75 6.05 17.54
C ILE A 270 16.45 6.18 16.19
N ASN A 271 16.72 7.42 15.78
CA ASN A 271 17.43 7.68 14.54
C ASN A 271 18.93 7.34 14.64
N ASP A 272 19.41 6.44 13.80
CA ASP A 272 20.83 6.20 13.52
C ASP A 272 21.27 6.97 12.27
N PRO A 273 22.06 8.06 12.39
CA PRO A 273 22.55 8.81 11.23
C PRO A 273 23.39 7.97 10.25
N ALA A 274 23.98 6.86 10.69
CA ALA A 274 24.74 5.93 9.86
C ALA A 274 23.91 4.73 9.38
N GLY A 275 22.63 4.66 9.77
CA GLY A 275 21.74 3.57 9.44
C GLY A 275 21.53 3.42 7.93
N PRO A 276 21.41 2.19 7.42
CA PRO A 276 21.33 1.93 5.98
C PRO A 276 19.95 2.23 5.39
N LEU A 277 18.89 2.15 6.20
CA LEU A 277 17.50 2.23 5.77
C LEU A 277 16.86 3.55 6.16
N ALA A 278 16.25 4.25 5.20
CA ALA A 278 15.36 5.37 5.49
C ALA A 278 13.93 4.87 5.68
N ASN A 279 13.41 4.93 6.90
CA ASN A 279 11.99 4.69 7.16
C ASN A 279 11.17 5.96 6.83
N VAL A 280 10.15 5.79 5.99
CA VAL A 280 9.13 6.82 5.74
C VAL A 280 7.95 6.56 6.67
N GLY A 281 7.78 7.46 7.64
CA GLY A 281 6.67 7.42 8.59
C GLY A 281 5.31 7.51 7.88
N ARG A 282 4.38 6.64 8.27
CA ARG A 282 3.09 6.50 7.60
C ARG A 282 2.05 7.51 8.10
N GLY A 283 2.26 8.09 9.28
CA GLY A 283 1.19 8.75 10.02
C GLY A 283 0.08 7.77 10.37
N TYR A 284 -1.16 8.25 10.47
CA TYR A 284 -2.31 7.35 10.53
C TYR A 284 -2.57 6.79 9.13
N SER A 285 -2.14 5.55 8.92
CA SER A 285 -2.47 4.81 7.70
C SER A 285 -3.95 4.43 7.71
N LEU A 286 -4.55 4.35 6.52
CA LEU A 286 -5.82 3.67 6.28
C LEU A 286 -5.61 2.16 6.42
N GLY A 287 -5.24 1.70 7.63
CA GLY A 287 -5.44 0.31 7.97
C GLY A 287 -6.94 0.10 7.95
N ALA A 288 -7.46 -0.39 6.82
CA ALA A 288 -8.79 -0.90 6.62
C ALA A 288 -9.87 0.03 6.00
N PHE A 289 -10.18 -0.23 4.71
CA PHE A 289 -11.58 -0.46 4.34
C PHE A 289 -12.09 -1.82 4.84
N SER A 290 -11.28 -2.57 5.59
CA SER A 290 -11.76 -3.60 6.51
C SER A 290 -12.62 -2.89 7.58
N GLY A 291 -13.76 -3.45 7.96
CA GLY A 291 -14.68 -2.80 8.90
C GLY A 291 -14.16 -2.63 10.33
N SER A 292 -12.85 -2.69 10.59
CA SER A 292 -12.23 -2.53 11.90
C SER A 292 -11.58 -1.15 12.01
N THR A 293 -12.21 -0.25 12.75
CA THR A 293 -11.56 0.94 13.31
C THR A 293 -10.39 0.50 14.19
N PHE A 294 -9.17 0.46 13.62
CA PHE A 294 -7.94 0.40 14.41
C PHE A 294 -7.74 1.72 15.14
N GLY A 295 -8.58 2.01 16.14
CA GLY A 295 -8.41 2.99 17.23
C GLY A 295 -8.04 4.46 16.92
N GLY A 296 -7.75 4.83 15.68
CA GLY A 296 -7.14 6.10 15.28
C GLY A 296 -8.09 7.04 14.54
N PRO A 297 -7.70 8.32 14.38
CA PRO A 297 -8.41 9.28 13.54
C PRO A 297 -8.47 8.78 12.09
N ASN A 298 -9.50 9.24 11.37
CA ASN A 298 -9.56 9.05 9.92
C ASN A 298 -8.30 9.68 9.28
N PRO A 299 -7.58 8.97 8.40
CA PRO A 299 -6.35 9.47 7.77
C PRO A 299 -6.48 10.82 7.06
N LEU A 300 -7.67 11.14 6.52
CA LEU A 300 -7.92 12.46 5.95
C LEU A 300 -8.00 13.54 7.02
N ASP A 301 -8.64 13.24 8.16
CA ASP A 301 -8.70 14.15 9.29
C ASP A 301 -7.29 14.36 9.90
N TYR A 302 -6.44 13.31 9.86
CA TYR A 302 -5.04 13.41 10.22
C TYR A 302 -4.25 14.33 9.27
N ILE A 303 -4.37 14.15 7.94
CA ILE A 303 -3.67 14.98 6.95
C ILE A 303 -4.11 16.45 7.08
N GLU A 304 -5.42 16.70 7.16
CA GLU A 304 -5.98 18.05 7.34
C GLU A 304 -5.55 18.67 8.67
N GLY A 305 -5.58 17.89 9.76
CA GLY A 305 -5.15 18.33 11.07
C GLY A 305 -3.64 18.64 11.13
N LEU A 306 -2.80 17.79 10.52
CA LEU A 306 -1.37 18.04 10.44
C LEU A 306 -1.07 19.29 9.61
N ALA A 307 -1.77 19.47 8.48
CA ALA A 307 -1.64 20.67 7.65
C ALA A 307 -2.04 21.92 8.44
N GLU A 308 -3.06 21.83 9.30
CA GLU A 308 -3.48 22.94 10.15
C GLU A 308 -2.46 23.26 11.25
N ARG A 309 -1.91 22.25 11.91
CA ARG A 309 -0.83 22.42 12.91
C ARG A 309 0.42 23.08 12.31
N LEU A 310 0.77 22.75 11.07
CA LEU A 310 1.85 23.41 10.34
C LEU A 310 1.51 24.88 10.03
N ARG A 311 0.26 25.15 9.67
CA ARG A 311 -0.23 26.51 9.39
C ARG A 311 -0.25 27.39 10.64
N THR A 312 -0.61 26.83 11.80
CA THR A 312 -0.69 27.56 13.08
C THR A 312 0.65 27.61 13.83
N GLY A 313 1.65 26.84 13.40
CA GLY A 313 2.96 26.75 14.05
C GLY A 313 2.97 25.85 15.29
N GLU A 314 1.94 25.01 15.46
CA GLU A 314 1.93 23.95 16.49
C GLU A 314 2.91 22.82 16.14
N ALA A 315 3.12 22.56 14.86
CA ALA A 315 4.18 21.69 14.35
C ALA A 315 5.40 22.53 13.94
N GLU A 316 6.62 22.06 14.22
CA GLU A 316 7.86 22.80 13.97
C GLU A 316 8.05 23.04 12.46
N PRO A 317 8.20 24.29 12.00
CA PRO A 317 8.44 24.59 10.59
C PRO A 317 9.85 24.13 10.15
N GLY A 318 10.02 23.82 8.87
CA GLY A 318 11.32 23.41 8.31
C GLY A 318 11.71 21.96 8.61
N ARG A 319 10.81 21.17 9.20
CA ARG A 319 10.93 19.70 9.28
C ARG A 319 10.20 19.04 8.11
N MET A 320 10.58 17.80 7.81
CA MET A 320 9.90 16.99 6.80
C MET A 320 8.75 16.22 7.43
N TYR A 321 7.53 16.45 6.94
CA TYR A 321 6.33 15.74 7.38
C TYR A 321 5.86 14.82 6.26
N THR A 322 5.49 13.60 6.63
CA THR A 322 4.99 12.59 5.71
C THR A 322 3.62 12.11 6.15
N ALA A 323 2.85 11.61 5.20
CA ALA A 323 1.63 10.87 5.44
C ALA A 323 1.49 9.80 4.35
N THR A 324 0.71 8.77 4.63
CA THR A 324 0.39 7.75 3.63
C THR A 324 -1.10 7.47 3.55
N LEU A 325 -1.58 7.16 2.35
CA LEU A 325 -2.86 6.50 2.15
C LEU A 325 -2.55 5.13 1.53
N ASN A 326 -2.61 4.09 2.36
CA ASN A 326 -2.51 2.72 1.89
C ASN A 326 -3.90 2.19 1.51
N PHE A 327 -3.92 1.28 0.54
CA PHE A 327 -5.08 0.46 0.31
C PHE A 327 -4.72 -1.00 0.01
N ASN A 328 -5.56 -1.89 0.52
CA ASN A 328 -5.51 -3.30 0.18
C ASN A 328 -6.09 -3.49 -1.22
N GLU A 329 -5.34 -4.17 -2.08
CA GLU A 329 -5.74 -4.34 -3.48
C GLU A 329 -7.08 -5.05 -3.64
N ASP A 330 -7.40 -6.05 -2.83
CA ASP A 330 -8.69 -6.74 -2.96
C ASP A 330 -9.88 -5.82 -2.68
N GLN A 331 -9.70 -4.76 -1.89
CA GLN A 331 -10.79 -3.86 -1.56
C GLN A 331 -11.03 -2.90 -2.71
N PHE A 332 -9.96 -2.39 -3.32
CA PHE A 332 -10.07 -1.38 -4.38
C PHE A 332 -10.12 -1.95 -5.78
N ILE A 333 -9.24 -2.91 -6.05
CA ILE A 333 -9.10 -3.54 -7.35
C ILE A 333 -10.22 -4.57 -7.55
N GLU A 334 -10.78 -5.23 -6.52
CA GLU A 334 -11.87 -6.19 -6.78
C GLU A 334 -13.29 -5.61 -6.64
N ASN A 335 -13.51 -4.57 -5.85
CA ASN A 335 -14.87 -4.08 -5.56
C ASN A 335 -15.24 -2.77 -6.28
N ASP A 336 -14.40 -2.26 -7.18
CA ASP A 336 -14.63 -1.03 -7.96
C ASP A 336 -14.86 0.23 -7.09
N TRP A 337 -13.88 0.54 -6.23
CA TRP A 337 -13.98 1.66 -5.28
C TRP A 337 -13.48 2.98 -5.86
N LEU A 338 -13.47 3.12 -7.20
CA LEU A 338 -12.93 4.28 -7.90
C LEU A 338 -13.61 5.59 -7.47
N ASP A 339 -14.94 5.60 -7.33
CA ASP A 339 -15.69 6.79 -6.89
C ASP A 339 -15.29 7.23 -5.48
N THR A 340 -14.99 6.27 -4.60
CA THR A 340 -14.53 6.56 -3.24
C THR A 340 -13.12 7.14 -3.26
N LEU A 341 -12.21 6.54 -4.05
CA LEU A 341 -10.87 7.06 -4.25
C LEU A 341 -10.90 8.48 -4.84
N GLU A 342 -11.71 8.73 -5.87
CA GLU A 342 -11.86 10.05 -6.47
C GLU A 342 -12.40 11.07 -5.46
N GLY A 343 -13.38 10.69 -4.63
CA GLY A 343 -13.87 11.54 -3.54
C GLY A 343 -12.79 11.94 -2.54
N ILE A 344 -11.85 11.04 -2.24
CA ILE A 344 -10.68 11.33 -1.39
C ILE A 344 -9.76 12.34 -2.07
N LEU A 345 -9.42 12.11 -3.34
CA LEU A 345 -8.54 12.99 -4.11
C LEU A 345 -9.14 14.40 -4.25
N VAL A 346 -10.45 14.50 -4.49
CA VAL A 346 -11.19 15.78 -4.51
C VAL A 346 -11.12 16.49 -3.15
N ARG A 347 -11.24 15.76 -2.05
CA ARG A 347 -11.14 16.34 -0.70
C ARG A 347 -9.73 16.87 -0.41
N LEU A 348 -8.68 16.20 -0.90
CA LEU A 348 -7.30 16.62 -0.70
C LEU A 348 -6.84 17.74 -1.66
N GLN A 349 -7.50 17.89 -2.81
CA GLN A 349 -7.09 18.84 -3.86
C GLN A 349 -6.85 20.27 -3.35
N PRO A 350 -7.68 20.87 -2.46
CA PRO A 350 -7.40 22.21 -1.93
C PRO A 350 -6.05 22.32 -1.20
N LEU A 351 -5.64 21.28 -0.46
CA LEU A 351 -4.33 21.27 0.21
C LEU A 351 -3.18 21.14 -0.79
N VAL A 352 -3.40 20.41 -1.88
CA VAL A 352 -2.43 20.28 -2.99
C VAL A 352 -2.29 21.60 -3.74
N ASP A 353 -3.40 22.25 -4.08
CA ASP A 353 -3.43 23.56 -4.76
C ASP A 353 -2.75 24.66 -3.93
N GLU A 354 -2.84 24.57 -2.59
CA GLU A 354 -2.17 25.46 -1.64
C GLU A 354 -0.68 25.12 -1.41
N GLY A 355 -0.18 24.03 -1.99
CA GLY A 355 1.19 23.54 -1.75
C GLY A 355 1.43 23.02 -0.32
N ARG A 356 0.36 22.70 0.42
CA ARG A 356 0.40 22.14 1.78
C ARG A 356 0.51 20.62 1.76
N VAL A 357 0.10 19.99 0.67
CA VAL A 357 0.33 18.57 0.38
C VAL A 357 1.06 18.48 -0.95
N ILE A 358 2.07 17.61 -1.02
CA ILE A 358 2.78 17.27 -2.25
C ILE A 358 2.69 15.75 -2.41
N TYR A 359 2.16 15.29 -3.54
CA TYR A 359 2.18 13.87 -3.85
C TYR A 359 3.60 13.43 -4.22
N THR A 360 4.04 12.32 -3.62
CA THR A 360 5.33 11.69 -3.87
C THR A 360 5.21 10.18 -3.72
N ASN A 361 6.01 9.41 -4.44
CA ASN A 361 6.28 8.02 -4.07
C ASN A 361 7.33 7.95 -2.95
N PHE A 362 7.64 6.74 -2.47
CA PHE A 362 8.57 6.57 -1.34
C PHE A 362 10.01 6.97 -1.69
N VAL A 363 10.48 6.67 -2.91
CA VAL A 363 11.83 7.04 -3.38
C VAL A 363 11.98 8.56 -3.43
N GLU A 364 11.02 9.25 -4.05
CA GLU A 364 11.00 10.71 -4.15
C GLU A 364 10.93 11.38 -2.77
N THR A 365 10.16 10.80 -1.85
CA THR A 365 10.08 11.26 -0.46
C THR A 365 11.46 11.22 0.20
N VAL A 366 12.19 10.12 0.04
CA VAL A 366 13.54 9.98 0.60
C VAL A 366 14.55 10.88 -0.12
N ASP A 367 14.41 11.09 -1.43
CA ASP A 367 15.27 12.01 -2.19
C ASP A 367 15.08 13.47 -1.76
N VAL A 368 13.85 13.90 -1.51
CA VAL A 368 13.55 15.21 -0.94
C VAL A 368 14.11 15.34 0.47
N TRP A 369 13.95 14.31 1.30
CA TRP A 369 14.54 14.29 2.64
C TRP A 369 16.07 14.46 2.61
N LYS A 370 16.74 13.75 1.70
CA LYS A 370 18.19 13.83 1.51
C LYS A 370 18.63 15.20 1.00
N SER A 371 17.93 15.76 0.02
CA SER A 371 18.38 16.95 -0.73
C SER A 371 17.89 18.30 -0.19
N VAL A 372 16.71 18.34 0.44
CA VAL A 372 16.09 19.57 0.95
C VAL A 372 16.23 19.68 2.47
N TYR A 373 16.17 18.55 3.17
CA TYR A 373 16.18 18.49 4.63
C TYR A 373 17.51 17.97 5.21
N ASP A 374 18.56 17.84 4.38
CA ASP A 374 19.90 17.37 4.77
C ASP A 374 19.88 16.05 5.58
N SER A 375 18.93 15.17 5.25
CA SER A 375 18.67 13.93 5.98
C SER A 375 18.44 14.10 7.50
N GLN A 376 17.94 15.25 7.95
CA GLN A 376 17.61 15.47 9.36
C GLN A 376 16.36 14.68 9.73
N PRO A 377 16.38 13.86 10.81
CA PRO A 377 15.21 13.09 11.16
C PRO A 377 14.05 13.98 11.61
N ASN A 378 12.84 13.55 11.29
CA ASN A 378 11.63 14.02 11.94
C ASN A 378 10.81 12.80 12.36
N ILE A 379 10.51 12.71 13.65
CA ILE A 379 9.72 11.62 14.23
C ILE A 379 8.60 12.30 15.01
N TYR A 380 7.56 12.68 14.29
CA TYR A 380 6.48 13.51 14.83
C TYR A 380 5.26 12.67 15.18
N ALA A 381 4.86 12.69 16.46
CA ALA A 381 3.62 12.09 16.95
C ALA A 381 2.49 13.13 16.93
N TYR A 382 1.33 12.76 16.39
CA TYR A 382 0.19 13.67 16.15
C TYR A 382 -0.78 13.84 17.32
#